data_AF-A0A1C4G0M8-F1
#
_entry.id   AF-A0A1C4G0M8-F1
#
_cell.length_a   1.000
_cell.length_b   1.000
_cell.length_c   1.000
_cell.angle_alpha   90.00
_cell.angle_beta   90.00
_cell.angle_gamma   90.00
#
_symmetry.space_group_name_H-M   'P 1'
#
loop_
_entity.id
_entity.type
_entity.pdbx_description
1 polymer ?
#
loop_
_entity_poly.entity_id
_entity_poly.type
_entity_poly.pdbx_seq_one_letter_code
_entity_poly.pdbx_strand_id
1 'polypeptide(L)'
;MHNTHIVNSGCTLGERKLAESFLHSGAKSYIGSIDYVDGNAALMFTIRLFYGLISHEKTLEDAFQEAKLIDEETRTFQFYK
;
A
#
# COMPACT_ATOMS: atom_id res chain seq x y z
N MET A 1 7.83 14.94 -6.45
CA MET A 1 6.50 14.54 -5.90
C MET A 1 6.42 14.85 -4.41
N HIS A 2 6.62 16.11 -4.02
CA HIS A 2 6.73 16.43 -2.59
C HIS A 2 5.35 16.32 -1.94
N ASN A 3 5.28 15.65 -0.78
CA ASN A 3 4.06 15.47 0.01
C ASN A 3 3.04 14.45 -0.56
N THR A 4 3.47 13.53 -1.43
CA THR A 4 2.61 12.49 -2.02
C THR A 4 2.81 11.15 -1.35
N HIS A 5 1.72 10.48 -0.95
CA HIS A 5 1.70 9.07 -0.58
C HIS A 5 1.25 8.26 -1.80
N ILE A 6 2.01 7.23 -2.17
CA ILE A 6 1.70 6.40 -3.34
C ILE A 6 1.16 5.06 -2.88
N VAL A 7 0.03 4.65 -3.47
CA VAL A 7 -0.55 3.31 -3.27
C VAL A 7 -0.66 2.66 -4.64
N ASN A 8 0.01 1.52 -4.81
CA ASN A 8 0.02 0.75 -6.04
C ASN A 8 -0.62 -0.61 -5.81
N SER A 9 -1.70 -0.91 -6.53
CA SER A 9 -2.48 -2.14 -6.41
C SER A 9 -2.11 -3.21 -7.45
N GLY A 10 -1.15 -2.94 -8.33
CA GLY A 10 -0.70 -3.93 -9.32
C GLY A 10 0.27 -4.96 -8.73
N CYS A 11 0.28 -6.15 -9.32
CA CYS A 11 1.17 -7.26 -8.96
C CYS A 11 2.64 -6.84 -9.04
N THR A 12 3.46 -7.28 -8.08
CA THR A 12 4.93 -7.08 -8.03
C THR A 12 5.40 -5.63 -7.94
N LEU A 13 4.50 -4.64 -7.96
CA LEU A 13 4.86 -3.23 -7.92
C LEU A 13 5.29 -2.75 -6.53
N GLY A 14 5.37 -3.63 -5.54
CA GLY A 14 6.00 -3.43 -4.24
C GLY A 14 7.50 -3.67 -4.23
N GLU A 15 8.12 -4.04 -5.35
CA GLU A 15 9.57 -4.23 -5.41
C GLU A 15 10.34 -3.03 -4.84
N ARG A 16 11.29 -3.30 -3.94
CA ARG A 16 12.00 -2.26 -3.18
C ARG A 16 12.72 -1.24 -4.06
N LYS A 17 13.35 -1.65 -5.17
CA LYS A 17 13.99 -0.73 -6.12
C LYS A 17 13.01 0.27 -6.74
N LEU A 18 11.79 -0.18 -7.02
CA LEU A 18 10.73 0.67 -7.56
C LEU A 18 10.25 1.66 -6.49
N ALA A 19 9.95 1.16 -5.28
CA ALA A 19 9.57 2.00 -4.15
C ALA A 19 10.62 3.09 -3.86
N GLU A 20 11.91 2.71 -3.78
CA GLU A 20 13.04 3.62 -3.58
C GLU A 20 13.13 4.69 -4.68
N SER A 21 12.82 4.35 -5.94
CA SER A 21 12.83 5.34 -7.03
C SER A 21 11.78 6.45 -6.82
N PHE A 22 10.60 6.11 -6.29
CA PHE A 22 9.57 7.10 -5.95
C PHE A 22 9.94 7.91 -4.69
N LEU A 23 10.50 7.26 -3.68
CA LEU A 23 10.96 7.93 -2.46
C LEU A 23 12.09 8.94 -2.77
N HIS A 24 13.08 8.55 -3.57
CA HIS A 24 14.14 9.44 -4.05
C HIS A 24 13.62 10.60 -4.92
N SER A 25 12.47 10.40 -5.59
CA SER A 25 11.77 11.45 -6.36
C SER A 25 10.91 12.39 -5.47
N GLY A 26 10.98 12.20 -4.15
CA GLY A 26 10.39 13.06 -3.12
C GLY A 26 9.03 12.61 -2.60
N ALA A 27 8.55 11.40 -2.95
CA ALA A 27 7.35 10.84 -2.33
C ALA A 27 7.57 10.62 -0.83
N LYS A 28 6.52 10.79 -0.02
CA LYS A 28 6.59 10.59 1.44
C LYS A 28 6.52 9.13 1.85
N SER A 29 5.84 8.32 1.05
CA SER A 29 5.72 6.89 1.28
C SER A 29 5.23 6.17 0.04
N TYR A 30 5.46 4.87 0.01
CA TYR A 30 5.04 4.00 -1.08
C TYR A 30 4.46 2.70 -0.52
N ILE A 31 3.30 2.28 -1.04
CA ILE A 31 2.66 1.00 -0.74
C ILE A 31 2.53 0.21 -2.04
N GLY A 32 2.91 -1.06 -2.02
CA GLY A 32 2.71 -1.98 -3.16
C GLY A 32 2.90 -3.44 -2.78
N SER A 33 2.34 -4.35 -3.58
CA SER A 33 2.49 -5.80 -3.38
C SER A 33 3.83 -6.31 -3.92
N ILE A 34 4.59 -7.04 -3.11
CA ILE A 34 5.88 -7.66 -3.53
C ILE A 34 5.70 -8.96 -4.32
N ASP A 35 4.46 -9.41 -4.53
CA ASP A 35 4.16 -10.66 -5.21
C ASP A 35 2.95 -10.49 -6.16
N TYR A 36 2.50 -11.58 -6.78
CA TYR A 36 1.23 -11.64 -7.45
C TYR A 36 0.08 -11.57 -6.44
N VAL A 37 -0.95 -10.79 -6.80
CA VAL A 37 -2.15 -10.60 -6.00
C VAL A 37 -3.36 -10.70 -6.92
N ASP A 38 -4.40 -11.41 -6.49
CA ASP A 38 -5.68 -11.45 -7.17
C ASP A 38 -6.31 -10.05 -7.19
N GLY A 39 -7.00 -9.75 -8.29
CA GLY A 39 -7.64 -8.45 -8.46
C GLY A 39 -8.62 -8.12 -7.34
N ASN A 40 -9.35 -9.11 -6.81
CA ASN A 40 -10.28 -8.91 -5.71
C ASN A 40 -9.55 -8.67 -4.39
N ALA A 41 -8.46 -9.38 -4.12
CA ALA A 41 -7.64 -9.15 -2.93
C ALA A 41 -7.04 -7.73 -2.94
N ALA A 42 -6.48 -7.30 -4.08
CA ALA A 42 -5.96 -5.94 -4.24
C ALA A 42 -7.05 -4.86 -4.09
N LEU A 43 -8.25 -5.11 -4.61
CA LEU A 43 -9.41 -4.24 -4.43
C LEU A 43 -9.83 -4.15 -2.95
N MET A 44 -9.94 -5.28 -2.27
CA MET A 44 -10.33 -5.35 -0.85
C MET A 44 -9.31 -4.67 0.05
N PHE A 45 -8.01 -4.88 -0.19
CA PHE A 45 -6.94 -4.15 0.48
C PHE A 45 -7.12 -2.63 0.32
N THR A 46 -7.32 -2.18 -0.92
CA THR A 46 -7.47 -0.76 -1.24
C THR A 46 -8.69 -0.15 -0.54
N ILE A 47 -9.85 -0.81 -0.60
CA ILE A 47 -11.07 -0.35 0.07
C ILE A 47 -10.85 -0.27 1.59
N ARG A 48 -10.26 -1.30 2.21
CA ARG A 48 -10.04 -1.32 3.67
C ARG A 48 -9.07 -0.23 4.12
N LEU A 49 -7.99 -0.01 3.35
CA LEU A 49 -7.03 1.06 3.59
C LEU A 49 -7.73 2.43 3.62
N PHE A 50 -8.46 2.76 2.56
CA PHE A 50 -9.14 4.06 2.47
C PHE A 50 -10.30 4.19 3.46
N TYR A 51 -11.02 3.12 3.77
CA TYR A 51 -12.04 3.13 4.81
C TYR A 51 -11.44 3.47 6.19
N GLY A 52 -10.28 2.91 6.53
CA GLY A 52 -9.55 3.26 7.76
C GLY A 52 -9.14 4.74 7.81
N LEU A 53 -8.64 5.27 6.69
CA LEU A 53 -8.22 6.67 6.58
C LEU A 53 -9.41 7.65 6.69
N ILE A 54 -10.49 7.38 5.95
CA ILE A 54 -11.61 8.32 5.79
C ILE A 54 -12.60 8.23 6.95
N SER A 55 -12.95 7.01 7.36
CA SER A 55 -14.07 6.79 8.29
C SER A 55 -13.62 6.63 9.75
N HIS A 56 -12.33 6.41 9.98
CA HIS A 56 -11.78 6.15 11.32
C HIS A 56 -10.58 7.05 11.67
N GLU A 57 -10.28 8.06 10.83
CA GLU A 57 -9.19 9.03 11.03
C GLU A 57 -7.83 8.37 11.37
N LYS A 58 -7.60 7.15 10.85
CA LYS A 58 -6.38 6.41 11.14
C LYS A 58 -5.18 7.02 10.44
N THR A 59 -4.00 6.80 11.00
CA THR A 59 -2.75 7.04 10.28
C THR A 59 -2.64 6.08 9.09
N LEU A 60 -1.83 6.44 8.09
CA LEU A 60 -1.60 5.56 6.94
C LEU A 60 -0.98 4.22 7.37
N GLU A 61 -0.07 4.24 8.35
CA GLU A 61 0.49 3.05 8.98
C GLU A 61 -0.57 2.13 9.56
N ASP A 62 -1.47 2.66 10.41
CA ASP A 62 -2.47 1.85 11.09
C ASP A 62 -3.48 1.27 10.10
N ALA A 63 -3.94 2.10 9.16
CA ALA A 63 -4.83 1.65 8.08
C ALA A 63 -4.16 0.57 7.21
N PHE A 64 -2.86 0.70 6.92
CA PHE A 64 -2.09 -0.31 6.19
C PHE A 64 -1.98 -1.63 6.96
N GLN A 65 -1.64 -1.59 8.27
CA GLN A 65 -1.52 -2.81 9.06
C GLN A 65 -2.84 -3.58 9.11
N GLU A 66 -3.98 -2.89 9.16
CA GLU A 66 -5.28 -3.56 9.11
C GLU A 66 -5.62 -4.09 7.72
N ALA A 67 -5.36 -3.31 6.68
CA ALA A 67 -5.66 -3.72 5.30
C ALA A 67 -4.87 -4.96 4.88
N LYS A 68 -3.60 -5.09 5.29
CA LYS A 68 -2.77 -6.25 4.95
C LYS A 68 -3.17 -7.54 5.67
N LEU A 69 -4.02 -7.46 6.70
CA LEU A 69 -4.42 -8.60 7.53
C LEU A 69 -5.75 -9.25 7.11
N ILE A 70 -6.32 -8.84 5.96
CA ILE A 70 -7.59 -9.39 5.46
C ILE A 70 -7.45 -10.89 5.16
N ASP A 71 -6.38 -11.28 4.48
CA ASP A 71 -6.11 -12.66 4.06
C ASP A 71 -4.61 -12.85 3.74
N GLU A 72 -4.24 -13.97 3.13
CA GLU A 72 -2.85 -14.27 2.78
C GLU A 72 -2.32 -13.43 1.61
N GLU A 73 -3.18 -13.08 0.66
CA GLU A 73 -2.77 -12.32 -0.53
C GLU A 73 -2.53 -10.85 -0.20
N THR A 74 -3.37 -10.26 0.63
CA THR A 74 -3.22 -8.87 1.11
C THR A 74 -1.98 -8.68 1.99
N ARG A 75 -1.42 -9.75 2.58
CA ARG A 75 -0.14 -9.69 3.32
C ARG A 75 1.07 -9.44 2.44
N THR A 76 0.93 -9.62 1.12
CA THR A 76 2.00 -9.33 0.16
C THR A 76 2.26 -7.82 0.02
N PHE A 77 1.34 -6.97 0.46
CA PHE A 77 1.57 -5.53 0.45
C PHE A 77 2.65 -5.13 1.46
N GLN A 78 3.56 -4.28 1.01
CA GLN A 78 4.63 -3.68 1.80
C GLN A 78 4.46 -2.17 1.88
N PHE A 79 4.98 -1.59 2.95
CA PHE A 79 4.96 -0.15 3.19
C PHE A 79 6.38 0.38 3.36
N TYR A 80 6.74 1.37 2.54
CA TYR A 80 8.06 2.00 2.52
C TYR A 80 7.93 3.50 2.83
N LYS A 81 8.91 4.03 3.56
CA LYS A 81 9.04 5.44 3.95
C LYS A 81 10.48 5.88 3.84
#